data_AF-A0AAW7BCT3-F1
#
_entry.id   AF-A0AAW7BCT3-F1
#
_cell.length_a   1.000
_cell.length_b   1.000
_cell.length_c   1.000
_cell.angle_alpha   90.00
_cell.angle_beta   90.00
_cell.angle_gamma   90.00
#
_symmetry.space_group_name_H-M   'P 1'
#
loop_
_entity.id
_entity.type
_entity.pdbx_description
1 polymer ?
#
loop_
_entity_poly.entity_id
_entity_poly.type
_entity_poly.pdbx_seq_one_letter_code
_entity_poly.pdbx_strand_id
1 'polypeptide(L)'
;MSQKLKTAFFSALLVMAVAYPVLGIKLSVIGIGLQLENVSPTRLWTIAACAVLMFVWQLVRDRFAFGGSVKQALSHPHTRLAERLTHASVQRKIIMVLILVALAWPFFGSRGAVDIATLILIYVLLGLGLNIVVGLAGLLDLGYVGFYAVGAYSYALLSHYYGLGFWVCLPIAGLMAAFFGFILGFPVLRLRGDYLAIVTLGFGEIIRILLRNMTWLTGGPNGISNIEKPTLFGLTFERRAPEGMQTFHEFFGIAYNSNYKVVFLYLVALLLVLLVLFVINRLLRMPLGRAWEALREDEIACRALGLNPTLIKLSAFTLGACFAGFAGSFFAARQGLVTPESFTFIESAIILAIVVLGGMGSQLGVILAAVVMILLPELMREFSEYRMLMFGALMVLMMIWRPQGLLPMQRPHLELRK
;
A
#
# COMPACT_ATOMS: atom_id res chain seq x y z
N MET A 1 25.86 -0.25 40.52
CA MET A 1 25.81 -0.08 39.05
C MET A 1 24.47 0.55 38.68
N SER A 2 24.47 1.81 38.24
CA SER A 2 23.26 2.57 37.88
C SER A 2 22.35 1.74 36.95
N GLN A 3 21.03 1.75 37.15
CA GLN A 3 20.06 1.06 36.27
C GLN A 3 20.34 1.34 34.79
N LYS A 4 20.82 2.56 34.47
CA LYS A 4 21.20 3.00 33.12
C LYS A 4 22.31 2.17 32.49
N LEU A 5 23.31 1.81 33.30
CA LEU A 5 24.46 1.01 32.85
C LEU A 5 24.03 -0.44 32.60
N LYS A 6 23.11 -0.96 33.41
CA LYS A 6 22.51 -2.29 33.18
C LYS A 6 21.69 -2.33 31.90
N THR A 7 20.87 -1.31 31.63
CA THR A 7 20.08 -1.22 30.40
C THR A 7 20.95 -1.03 29.15
N ALA A 8 21.98 -0.16 29.21
CA ALA A 8 22.89 0.04 28.09
C ALA A 8 23.69 -1.24 27.76
N PHE A 9 24.17 -1.94 28.79
CA PHE A 9 24.86 -3.21 28.61
C PHE A 9 23.94 -4.29 28.03
N PHE A 10 22.71 -4.41 28.55
CA PHE A 10 21.72 -5.36 28.03
C PHE A 10 21.37 -5.08 26.57
N SER A 11 21.17 -3.82 26.20
CA SER A 11 20.91 -3.42 24.81
C SER A 11 22.09 -3.71 23.88
N ALA A 12 23.33 -3.48 24.32
CA ALA A 12 24.52 -3.80 23.53
C ALA A 12 24.69 -5.32 23.33
N LEU A 13 24.41 -6.11 24.38
CA LEU A 13 24.45 -7.57 24.31
C LEU A 13 23.36 -8.12 23.39
N LEU A 14 22.16 -7.53 23.42
CA LEU A 14 21.07 -7.87 22.51
C LEU A 14 21.42 -7.54 21.06
N VAL A 15 22.07 -6.40 20.80
CA VAL A 15 22.55 -6.03 19.46
C VAL A 15 23.59 -7.03 18.95
N MET A 16 24.53 -7.48 19.79
CA MET A 16 25.47 -8.53 19.39
C MET A 16 24.77 -9.86 19.08
N ALA A 17 23.80 -10.25 19.91
CA ALA A 17 23.04 -11.48 19.72
C ALA A 17 22.20 -11.47 18.44
N VAL A 18 21.61 -10.33 18.09
CA VAL A 18 20.79 -10.16 16.88
C VAL A 18 21.63 -9.92 15.63
N ALA A 19 22.76 -9.21 15.74
CA ALA A 19 23.64 -8.92 14.60
C ALA A 19 24.34 -10.19 14.07
N TYR A 20 24.58 -11.17 14.94
CA TYR A 20 25.19 -12.46 14.57
C TYR A 20 24.42 -13.22 13.47
N PRO A 21 23.10 -13.51 13.61
CA PRO A 21 22.32 -14.13 12.53
C PRO A 21 22.03 -13.17 11.37
N VAL A 22 21.85 -11.87 11.62
CA VAL A 22 21.49 -10.88 10.58
C VAL A 22 22.62 -10.64 9.57
N LEU A 23 23.88 -10.64 10.03
CA LEU A 23 25.05 -10.46 9.16
C LEU A 23 25.57 -11.78 8.56
N GLY A 24 24.80 -12.87 8.72
CA GLY A 24 25.01 -14.12 7.99
C GLY A 24 26.18 -14.98 8.48
N ILE A 25 26.60 -14.86 9.74
CA ILE A 25 27.57 -15.77 10.32
C ILE A 25 26.88 -17.11 10.57
N LYS A 26 27.24 -18.13 9.79
CA LYS A 26 26.64 -19.47 9.86
C LYS A 26 27.64 -20.44 10.48
N LEU A 27 27.13 -21.33 11.33
CA LEU A 27 27.88 -22.49 11.81
C LEU A 27 27.74 -23.59 10.75
N SER A 28 28.81 -23.85 9.99
CA SER A 28 28.86 -24.96 9.04
C SER A 28 29.62 -26.12 9.67
N VAL A 29 29.04 -27.32 9.65
CA VAL A 29 29.73 -28.54 10.07
C VAL A 29 30.56 -29.02 8.88
N ILE A 30 31.89 -28.98 9.01
CA ILE A 30 32.81 -29.53 8.02
C ILE A 30 33.54 -30.70 8.68
N GLY A 31 33.16 -31.93 8.30
CA GLY A 31 33.66 -33.15 8.93
C GLY A 31 33.14 -33.32 10.36
N ILE A 32 34.06 -33.39 11.33
CA ILE A 32 33.76 -33.59 12.77
C ILE A 32 33.88 -32.28 13.58
N GLY A 33 34.22 -31.17 12.91
CA GLY A 33 34.45 -29.86 13.53
C GLY A 33 33.39 -28.83 13.14
N LEU A 34 33.02 -27.99 14.09
CA LEU A 34 32.23 -26.78 13.84
C LEU A 34 33.15 -25.68 13.33
N GLN A 35 32.95 -25.23 12.10
CA GLN A 35 33.66 -24.07 11.54
C GLN A 35 32.68 -22.92 11.30
N LEU A 36 33.13 -21.71 11.62
CA LEU A 36 32.35 -20.49 11.39
C LEU A 36 32.56 -20.05 9.93
N GLU A 37 31.53 -20.21 9.12
CA GLU A 37 31.51 -19.73 7.75
C GLU A 37 31.20 -18.23 7.74
N ASN A 38 31.75 -17.48 6.77
CA ASN A 38 31.49 -16.04 6.60
C ASN A 38 32.06 -15.09 7.69
N VAL A 39 33.08 -15.51 8.43
CA VAL A 39 33.81 -14.63 9.38
C VAL A 39 34.90 -13.84 8.63
N SER A 40 34.54 -12.67 8.12
CA SER A 40 35.55 -11.68 7.69
C SER A 40 35.87 -10.72 8.84
N PRO A 41 37.14 -10.27 8.98
CA PRO A 41 37.53 -9.32 10.03
C PRO A 41 36.65 -8.06 10.03
N THR A 42 36.29 -7.57 8.85
CA THR A 42 35.44 -6.38 8.67
C THR A 42 34.05 -6.55 9.29
N ARG A 43 33.41 -7.72 9.15
CA ARG A 43 32.09 -7.99 9.75
C ARG A 43 32.13 -8.02 11.28
N LEU A 44 33.16 -8.63 11.88
CA LEU A 44 33.33 -8.63 13.34
C LEU A 44 33.52 -7.20 13.88
N TRP A 45 34.33 -6.38 13.20
CA TRP A 45 34.49 -4.97 13.55
C TRP A 45 33.18 -4.17 13.42
N THR A 46 32.34 -4.44 12.41
CA THR A 46 31.03 -3.79 12.30
C THR A 46 30.07 -4.18 13.43
N ILE A 47 30.06 -5.44 13.86
CA ILE A 47 29.23 -5.89 14.99
C ILE A 47 29.68 -5.20 16.29
N ALA A 48 30.99 -5.16 16.53
CA ALA A 48 31.56 -4.48 17.69
C ALA A 48 31.26 -2.98 17.67
N ALA A 49 31.41 -2.32 16.51
CA ALA A 49 31.09 -0.91 16.34
C ALA A 49 29.59 -0.62 16.61
N CYS A 50 28.68 -1.44 16.09
CA CYS A 50 27.24 -1.30 16.33
C CYS A 50 26.88 -1.49 17.81
N ALA A 51 27.50 -2.46 18.49
CA ALA A 51 27.28 -2.70 19.92
C ALA A 51 27.78 -1.53 20.77
N VAL A 52 28.96 -0.98 20.46
CA VAL A 52 29.52 0.20 21.13
C VAL A 52 28.68 1.45 20.86
N LEU A 53 28.27 1.67 19.60
CA LEU A 53 27.38 2.78 19.25
C LEU A 53 26.05 2.71 19.99
N MET A 54 25.44 1.53 20.11
CA MET A 54 24.20 1.35 20.86
C MET A 54 24.40 1.54 22.37
N PHE A 55 25.53 1.09 22.91
CA PHE A 55 25.90 1.34 24.31
C PHE A 55 26.05 2.84 24.60
N VAL A 56 26.79 3.56 23.76
CA VAL A 56 27.02 5.01 23.87
C VAL A 56 25.70 5.77 23.65
N TRP A 57 24.93 5.41 22.63
CA TRP A 57 23.63 6.00 22.35
C TRP A 57 22.69 5.88 23.55
N GLN A 58 22.57 4.69 24.15
CA GLN A 58 21.69 4.47 25.29
C GLN A 58 22.16 5.23 26.56
N LEU A 59 23.46 5.49 26.68
CA LEU A 59 24.03 6.27 27.78
C LEU A 59 23.79 7.78 27.64
N VAL A 60 23.79 8.29 26.39
CA VAL A 60 23.59 9.72 26.09
C VAL A 60 22.13 10.04 25.71
N ARG A 61 21.28 9.03 25.49
CA ARG A 61 19.87 9.17 25.11
C ARG A 61 19.09 10.12 26.00
N ASP A 62 19.33 10.14 27.30
CA ASP A 62 18.65 11.05 28.23
C ASP A 62 19.14 12.51 28.10
N ARG A 63 20.38 12.73 27.66
CA ARG A 63 20.90 14.08 27.37
C ARG A 63 20.45 14.59 26.01
N PHE A 64 20.30 13.68 25.05
CA PHE A 64 19.68 13.93 23.75
C PHE A 64 18.17 13.68 23.74
N ALA A 65 17.53 13.58 24.91
CA ALA A 65 16.08 13.60 25.03
C ALA A 65 15.59 15.02 24.71
N PHE A 66 15.68 15.36 23.43
CA PHE A 66 15.15 16.51 22.71
C PHE A 66 13.60 16.47 22.69
N GLY A 67 12.99 15.85 23.70
CA GLY A 67 11.56 15.58 23.82
C GLY A 67 10.83 16.47 24.82
N GLY A 68 11.56 17.24 25.64
CA GLY A 68 10.96 18.28 26.49
C GLY A 68 10.70 19.58 25.72
N SER A 69 11.74 20.10 25.05
CA SER A 69 11.68 21.42 24.42
C SER A 69 11.00 21.42 23.04
N VAL A 70 11.10 20.33 22.26
CA VAL A 70 10.43 20.24 20.94
C VAL A 70 8.94 19.90 21.06
N LYS A 71 8.50 19.19 22.11
CA LYS A 71 7.06 19.07 22.41
C LYS A 71 6.41 20.42 22.73
N GLN A 72 7.17 21.34 23.33
CA GLN A 72 6.71 22.70 23.65
C GLN A 72 6.85 23.66 22.46
N ALA A 73 7.82 23.45 21.56
CA ALA A 73 7.94 24.22 20.32
C ALA A 73 6.92 23.80 19.24
N LEU A 74 6.47 22.54 19.25
CA LEU A 74 5.43 22.03 18.33
C LEU A 74 4.00 22.18 18.86
N SER A 75 3.80 22.58 20.13
CA SER A 75 2.47 22.81 20.71
C SER A 75 1.86 24.17 20.36
N HIS A 76 2.61 25.06 19.70
CA HIS A 76 2.07 26.32 19.18
C HIS A 76 2.48 26.58 17.73
N PRO A 77 1.82 25.97 16.73
CA PRO A 77 1.82 26.52 15.39
C PRO A 77 0.76 27.62 15.29
N HIS A 78 0.86 28.69 16.10
CA HIS A 78 0.18 29.96 15.78
C HIS A 78 1.02 30.73 14.76
N THR A 79 1.42 30.07 13.67
CA THR A 79 1.85 30.79 12.48
C THR A 79 0.57 31.10 11.70
N ARG A 80 0.33 32.39 11.40
CA ARG A 80 -0.79 32.85 10.55
C ARG A 80 -0.87 32.11 9.19
N LEU A 81 0.22 31.45 8.78
CA LEU A 81 0.31 30.54 7.64
C LEU A 81 -0.39 29.19 7.88
N ALA A 82 -0.25 28.57 9.07
CA ALA A 82 -0.96 27.34 9.42
C ALA A 82 -2.48 27.58 9.50
N GLU A 83 -2.93 28.68 10.09
CA GLU A 83 -4.35 29.09 10.09
C GLU A 83 -4.88 29.32 8.67
N ARG A 84 -4.12 29.98 7.79
CA ARG A 84 -4.51 30.17 6.38
C ARG A 84 -4.58 28.85 5.60
N LEU A 85 -3.70 27.89 5.89
CA LEU A 85 -3.71 26.56 5.27
C LEU A 85 -4.88 25.70 5.74
N THR A 86 -5.41 25.93 6.95
CA THR A 86 -6.59 25.24 7.49
C THR A 86 -7.94 25.76 6.99
N HIS A 87 -7.99 26.93 6.34
CA HIS A 87 -9.23 27.40 5.74
C HIS A 87 -9.65 26.48 4.58
N ALA A 88 -10.86 25.92 4.66
CA ALA A 88 -11.40 24.95 3.70
C ALA A 88 -11.32 25.41 2.23
N SER A 89 -11.41 26.73 1.98
CA SER A 89 -11.26 27.32 0.64
C SER A 89 -9.81 27.32 0.13
N VAL A 90 -8.82 27.53 1.00
CA VAL A 90 -7.39 27.49 0.65
C VAL A 90 -6.92 26.06 0.46
N GLN A 91 -7.35 25.15 1.34
CA GLN A 91 -7.08 23.71 1.20
C GLN A 91 -7.64 23.14 -0.11
N ARG A 92 -8.86 23.52 -0.51
CA ARG A 92 -9.44 23.14 -1.81
C ARG A 92 -8.61 23.66 -2.98
N LYS A 93 -8.15 24.91 -2.94
CA LYS A 93 -7.29 25.49 -3.99
C LYS A 93 -5.95 24.76 -4.09
N ILE A 94 -5.33 24.40 -2.97
CA ILE A 94 -4.07 23.64 -2.96
C ILE A 94 -4.27 22.25 -3.57
N ILE A 95 -5.35 21.55 -3.23
CA ILE A 95 -5.67 20.24 -3.82
C ILE A 95 -5.89 20.37 -5.34
N MET A 96 -6.60 21.41 -5.81
CA MET A 96 -6.78 21.65 -7.24
C MET A 96 -5.45 21.91 -7.95
N VAL A 97 -4.57 22.72 -7.37
CA VAL A 97 -3.23 22.97 -7.93
C VAL A 97 -2.41 21.68 -7.98
N LEU A 98 -2.44 20.86 -6.93
CA LEU A 98 -1.76 19.56 -6.92
C LEU A 98 -2.27 18.61 -8.01
N ILE A 99 -3.59 18.58 -8.24
CA ILE A 99 -4.18 17.77 -9.32
C ILE A 99 -3.74 18.28 -10.68
N LEU A 100 -3.71 19.60 -10.90
CA LEU A 100 -3.24 20.20 -12.15
C LEU A 100 -1.76 19.89 -12.40
N VAL A 101 -0.92 19.98 -11.36
CA VAL A 101 0.50 19.60 -11.44
C VAL A 101 0.63 18.11 -11.76
N ALA A 102 -0.13 17.24 -11.10
CA ALA A 102 -0.12 15.80 -11.37
C ALA A 102 -0.54 15.49 -12.83
N LEU A 103 -1.49 16.24 -13.39
CA LEU A 103 -1.93 16.08 -14.77
C LEU A 103 -0.86 16.51 -15.79
N ALA A 104 -0.12 17.58 -15.51
CA ALA A 104 0.87 18.15 -16.42
C ALA A 104 2.27 17.50 -16.31
N TRP A 105 2.66 17.06 -15.11
CA TRP A 105 3.97 16.46 -14.83
C TRP A 105 4.42 15.32 -15.77
N PRO A 106 3.57 14.33 -16.12
CA PRO A 106 4.03 13.17 -16.91
C PRO A 106 4.50 13.54 -18.33
N PHE A 107 4.12 14.72 -18.85
CA PHE A 107 4.58 15.19 -20.16
C PHE A 107 6.04 15.70 -20.15
N PHE A 108 6.56 16.04 -18.97
CA PHE A 108 7.93 16.54 -18.80
C PHE A 108 8.87 15.52 -18.12
N GLY A 109 8.30 14.49 -17.47
CA GLY A 109 9.04 13.47 -16.76
C GLY A 109 9.73 12.43 -17.67
N SER A 110 10.80 11.82 -17.17
CA SER A 110 11.42 10.67 -17.85
C SER A 110 10.50 9.45 -17.81
N ARG A 111 10.65 8.54 -18.79
CA ARG A 111 9.84 7.31 -18.87
C ARG A 111 9.85 6.50 -17.56
N GLY A 112 11.02 6.37 -16.93
CA GLY A 112 11.16 5.67 -15.65
C GLY A 112 10.43 6.38 -14.52
N ALA A 113 10.51 7.72 -14.44
CA ALA A 113 9.81 8.48 -13.41
C ALA A 113 8.29 8.37 -13.53
N VAL A 114 7.74 8.40 -14.75
CA VAL A 114 6.30 8.23 -14.99
C VAL A 114 5.85 6.80 -14.66
N ASP A 115 6.67 5.80 -14.95
CA ASP A 115 6.38 4.41 -14.61
C ASP A 115 6.37 4.17 -13.08
N ILE A 116 7.36 4.72 -12.36
CA ILE A 116 7.37 4.70 -10.88
C ILE A 116 6.16 5.45 -10.33
N ALA A 117 5.84 6.62 -10.88
CA ALA A 117 4.66 7.39 -10.46
C ALA A 117 3.36 6.63 -10.70
N THR A 118 3.26 5.87 -11.80
CA THR A 118 2.14 4.96 -12.06
C THR A 118 2.07 3.86 -11.00
N LEU A 119 3.22 3.37 -10.52
CA LEU A 119 3.28 2.34 -9.46
C LEU A 119 2.76 2.92 -8.14
N ILE A 120 3.21 4.13 -7.80
CA ILE A 120 2.70 4.87 -6.64
C ILE A 120 1.17 4.97 -6.72
N LEU A 121 0.60 5.35 -7.86
CA LEU A 121 -0.86 5.47 -8.02
C LEU A 121 -1.61 4.14 -7.81
N ILE A 122 -1.04 3.00 -8.24
CA ILE A 122 -1.62 1.67 -7.96
C ILE A 122 -1.65 1.40 -6.46
N TYR A 123 -0.56 1.67 -5.74
CA TYR A 123 -0.50 1.48 -4.29
C TYR A 123 -1.35 2.51 -3.53
N VAL A 124 -1.55 3.71 -4.08
CA VAL A 124 -2.55 4.66 -3.57
C VAL A 124 -3.95 4.06 -3.69
N LEU A 125 -4.29 3.47 -4.84
CA LEU A 125 -5.60 2.84 -5.06
C LEU A 125 -5.84 1.68 -4.09
N LEU A 126 -4.84 0.80 -3.92
CA LEU A 126 -4.86 -0.30 -2.96
C LEU A 126 -4.98 0.21 -1.52
N GLY A 127 -4.17 1.20 -1.15
CA GLY A 127 -4.19 1.80 0.18
C GLY A 127 -5.54 2.46 0.49
N LEU A 128 -6.12 3.18 -0.48
CA LEU A 128 -7.43 3.81 -0.31
C LEU A 128 -8.54 2.75 -0.14
N GLY A 129 -8.48 1.66 -0.90
CA GLY A 129 -9.41 0.54 -0.76
C GLY A 129 -9.30 -0.17 0.58
N LEU A 130 -8.07 -0.50 1.02
CA LEU A 130 -7.84 -1.12 2.33
C LEU A 130 -8.19 -0.16 3.48
N ASN A 131 -8.00 1.15 3.31
CA ASN A 131 -8.36 2.16 4.31
C ASN A 131 -9.87 2.22 4.60
N ILE A 132 -10.73 1.71 3.71
CA ILE A 132 -12.17 1.55 4.00
C ILE A 132 -12.37 0.44 5.03
N VAL A 133 -11.71 -0.70 4.84
CA VAL A 133 -11.85 -1.89 5.68
C VAL A 133 -11.17 -1.67 7.03
N VAL A 134 -9.89 -1.30 7.02
CA VAL A 134 -9.08 -1.12 8.23
C VAL A 134 -9.33 0.25 8.85
N GLY A 135 -9.30 1.30 8.05
CA GLY A 135 -9.35 2.68 8.54
C GLY A 135 -10.74 3.13 8.97
N LEU A 136 -11.78 2.83 8.20
CA LEU A 136 -13.14 3.27 8.52
C LEU A 136 -13.90 2.24 9.34
N ALA A 137 -13.93 0.98 8.91
CA ALA A 137 -14.69 -0.07 9.58
C ALA A 137 -13.95 -0.77 10.75
N GLY A 138 -12.62 -0.56 10.90
CA GLY A 138 -11.84 -1.14 11.99
C GLY A 138 -11.56 -2.64 11.86
N LEU A 139 -11.65 -3.18 10.64
CA LEU A 139 -11.49 -4.61 10.36
C LEU A 139 -10.07 -4.87 9.85
N LEU A 140 -9.31 -5.70 10.54
CA LEU A 140 -7.93 -6.00 10.15
C LEU A 140 -7.92 -7.05 9.03
N ASP A 141 -7.56 -6.62 7.82
CA ASP A 141 -7.48 -7.48 6.63
C ASP A 141 -6.01 -7.64 6.19
N LEU A 142 -5.40 -8.77 6.58
CA LEU A 142 -4.05 -9.16 6.13
C LEU A 142 -4.05 -9.88 4.79
N GLY A 143 -5.24 -10.27 4.31
CA GLY A 143 -5.46 -11.03 3.09
C GLY A 143 -5.72 -10.18 1.87
N TYR A 144 -5.60 -8.86 1.96
CA TYR A 144 -6.04 -7.91 0.94
C TYR A 144 -5.43 -8.19 -0.45
N VAL A 145 -4.21 -8.72 -0.48
CA VAL A 145 -3.54 -9.16 -1.71
C VAL A 145 -4.32 -10.22 -2.51
N GLY A 146 -5.17 -11.02 -1.86
CA GLY A 146 -6.04 -11.99 -2.52
C GLY A 146 -7.06 -11.31 -3.44
N PHE A 147 -7.67 -10.21 -3.02
CA PHE A 147 -8.60 -9.44 -3.85
C PHE A 147 -7.88 -8.73 -5.02
N TYR A 148 -6.66 -8.26 -4.75
CA TYR A 148 -5.77 -7.72 -5.77
C TYR A 148 -5.42 -8.78 -6.83
N ALA A 149 -5.10 -10.01 -6.41
CA ALA A 149 -4.85 -11.14 -7.30
C ALA A 149 -6.09 -11.53 -8.13
N VAL A 150 -7.27 -11.63 -7.50
CA VAL A 150 -8.52 -11.93 -8.19
C VAL A 150 -8.80 -10.90 -9.29
N GLY A 151 -8.60 -9.61 -9.04
CA GLY A 151 -8.76 -8.57 -10.06
C GLY A 151 -7.76 -8.69 -11.22
N ALA A 152 -6.49 -8.93 -10.91
CA ALA A 152 -5.43 -9.07 -11.92
C ALA A 152 -5.66 -10.29 -12.81
N TYR A 153 -5.99 -11.45 -12.22
CA TYR A 153 -6.28 -12.67 -12.96
C TYR A 153 -7.61 -12.59 -13.71
N SER A 154 -8.64 -11.93 -13.17
CA SER A 154 -9.89 -11.70 -13.90
C SER A 154 -9.62 -10.91 -15.18
N TYR A 155 -8.83 -9.83 -15.10
CA TYR A 155 -8.42 -9.07 -16.28
C TYR A 155 -7.60 -9.90 -17.27
N ALA A 156 -6.59 -10.62 -16.78
CA ALA A 156 -5.71 -11.44 -17.61
C ALA A 156 -6.49 -12.53 -18.36
N LEU A 157 -7.40 -13.23 -17.68
CA LEU A 157 -8.23 -14.28 -18.27
C LEU A 157 -9.22 -13.73 -19.30
N LEU A 158 -9.91 -12.63 -18.98
CA LEU A 158 -10.88 -12.02 -19.89
C LEU A 158 -10.22 -11.47 -21.16
N SER A 159 -9.06 -10.83 -21.01
CA SER A 159 -8.30 -10.34 -22.16
C SER A 159 -7.71 -11.49 -22.98
N HIS A 160 -7.12 -12.51 -22.34
CA HIS A 160 -6.43 -13.59 -23.06
C HIS A 160 -7.39 -14.56 -23.78
N TYR A 161 -8.49 -14.96 -23.13
CA TYR A 161 -9.41 -15.97 -23.68
C TYR A 161 -10.56 -15.37 -24.50
N TYR A 162 -11.07 -14.20 -24.10
CA TYR A 162 -12.24 -13.59 -24.73
C TYR A 162 -11.90 -12.37 -25.60
N GLY A 163 -10.63 -11.93 -25.63
CA GLY A 163 -10.21 -10.75 -26.41
C GLY A 163 -10.94 -9.47 -25.99
N LEU A 164 -11.42 -9.40 -24.74
CA LEU A 164 -12.18 -8.26 -24.27
C LEU A 164 -11.24 -7.07 -24.02
N GLY A 165 -11.63 -5.91 -24.53
CA GLY A 165 -10.85 -4.69 -24.39
C GLY A 165 -10.72 -4.21 -22.95
N PHE A 166 -9.67 -3.42 -22.69
CA PHE A 166 -9.32 -2.93 -21.35
C PHE A 166 -10.48 -2.30 -20.58
N TRP A 167 -11.29 -1.47 -21.26
CA TRP A 167 -12.40 -0.74 -20.66
C TRP A 167 -13.56 -1.61 -20.20
N VAL A 168 -13.75 -2.79 -20.80
CA VAL A 168 -14.78 -3.76 -20.42
C VAL A 168 -14.24 -4.67 -19.31
N CYS A 169 -12.98 -5.08 -19.41
CA CYS A 169 -12.34 -5.91 -18.40
C CYS A 169 -12.18 -5.19 -17.05
N LEU A 170 -11.96 -3.87 -17.04
CA LEU A 170 -11.79 -3.08 -15.82
C LEU A 170 -13.01 -3.15 -14.85
N PRO A 171 -14.26 -2.82 -15.26
CA PRO A 171 -15.43 -2.95 -14.40
C PRO A 171 -15.71 -4.40 -14.00
N ILE A 172 -15.53 -5.36 -14.92
CA ILE A 172 -15.77 -6.78 -14.62
C ILE A 172 -14.78 -7.28 -13.56
N ALA A 173 -13.50 -6.93 -13.67
CA ALA A 173 -12.49 -7.31 -12.68
C ALA A 173 -12.78 -6.72 -11.29
N GLY A 174 -13.25 -5.48 -11.22
CA GLY A 174 -13.70 -4.88 -9.96
C GLY A 174 -14.93 -5.57 -9.37
N LEU A 175 -15.90 -5.95 -10.22
CA LEU A 175 -17.09 -6.70 -9.79
C LEU A 175 -16.75 -8.13 -9.34
N MET A 176 -15.82 -8.79 -10.03
CA MET A 176 -15.34 -10.12 -9.63
C MET A 176 -14.63 -10.07 -8.28
N ALA A 177 -13.76 -9.08 -8.06
CA ALA A 177 -13.13 -8.88 -6.76
C ALA A 177 -14.17 -8.56 -5.67
N ALA A 178 -15.18 -7.73 -5.98
CA ALA A 178 -16.29 -7.44 -5.07
C ALA A 178 -17.09 -8.72 -4.72
N PHE A 179 -17.37 -9.58 -5.70
CA PHE A 179 -18.06 -10.84 -5.51
C PHE A 179 -17.28 -11.79 -4.59
N PHE A 180 -15.97 -11.96 -4.83
CA PHE A 180 -15.12 -12.75 -3.93
C PHE A 180 -14.99 -12.11 -2.53
N GLY A 181 -14.97 -10.78 -2.45
CA GLY A 181 -15.04 -10.03 -1.19
C GLY A 181 -16.32 -10.25 -0.42
N PHE A 182 -17.46 -10.31 -1.12
CA PHE A 182 -18.76 -10.63 -0.53
C PHE A 182 -18.80 -12.06 0.01
N ILE A 183 -18.31 -13.03 -0.78
CA ILE A 183 -18.24 -14.45 -0.39
C ILE A 183 -17.33 -14.63 0.83
N LEU A 184 -16.13 -14.04 0.80
CA LEU A 184 -15.20 -14.10 1.94
C LEU A 184 -15.77 -13.38 3.15
N GLY A 185 -16.52 -12.30 2.92
CA GLY A 185 -17.23 -11.57 3.96
C GLY A 185 -18.00 -12.53 4.85
N PHE A 186 -18.78 -13.45 4.29
CA PHE A 186 -19.68 -14.35 5.03
C PHE A 186 -19.06 -15.16 6.19
N PRO A 187 -18.00 -15.99 5.99
CA PRO A 187 -17.34 -16.71 7.09
C PRO A 187 -16.68 -15.75 8.09
N VAL A 188 -16.19 -14.61 7.60
CA VAL A 188 -15.51 -13.57 8.38
C VAL A 188 -16.45 -12.86 9.36
N LEU A 189 -17.77 -12.80 9.10
CA LEU A 189 -18.76 -12.08 9.93
C LEU A 189 -18.83 -12.58 11.38
N ARG A 190 -18.38 -13.82 11.64
CA ARG A 190 -18.40 -14.44 12.97
C ARG A 190 -17.14 -14.15 13.78
N LEU A 191 -16.10 -13.58 13.17
CA LEU A 191 -14.79 -13.39 13.78
C LEU A 191 -14.55 -11.92 14.17
N ARG A 192 -13.67 -11.73 15.15
CA ARG A 192 -13.31 -10.40 15.69
C ARG A 192 -11.81 -10.32 15.93
N GLY A 193 -11.28 -9.11 15.82
CA GLY A 193 -9.87 -8.81 16.13
C GLY A 193 -8.90 -9.70 15.36
N ASP A 194 -8.02 -10.38 16.09
CA ASP A 194 -6.93 -11.15 15.50
C ASP A 194 -7.40 -12.39 14.73
N TYR A 195 -8.52 -13.00 15.11
CA TYR A 195 -9.09 -14.12 14.36
C TYR A 195 -9.50 -13.72 12.95
N LEU A 196 -10.00 -12.49 12.78
CA LEU A 196 -10.33 -11.93 11.48
C LEU A 196 -9.06 -11.77 10.62
N ALA A 197 -7.98 -11.28 11.22
CA ALA A 197 -6.70 -11.10 10.57
C ALA A 197 -6.11 -12.45 10.07
N ILE A 198 -6.18 -13.49 10.89
CA ILE A 198 -5.67 -14.83 10.55
C ILE A 198 -6.45 -15.43 9.37
N VAL A 199 -7.78 -15.32 9.38
CA VAL A 199 -8.62 -15.89 8.30
C VAL A 199 -8.45 -15.15 6.99
N THR A 200 -8.32 -13.83 7.02
CA THR A 200 -8.03 -13.05 5.80
C THR A 200 -6.67 -13.42 5.22
N LEU A 201 -5.62 -13.51 6.06
CA LEU A 201 -4.31 -14.01 5.62
C LEU A 201 -4.41 -15.38 4.95
N GLY A 202 -5.13 -16.32 5.59
CA GLY A 202 -5.39 -17.64 5.05
C GLY A 202 -6.07 -17.59 3.68
N PHE A 203 -7.07 -16.73 3.51
CA PHE A 203 -7.72 -16.53 2.20
C PHE A 203 -6.76 -16.03 1.13
N GLY A 204 -5.96 -15.00 1.43
CA GLY A 204 -4.97 -14.47 0.48
C GLY A 204 -3.99 -15.56 0.03
N GLU A 205 -3.54 -16.40 0.97
CA GLU A 205 -2.66 -17.52 0.67
C GLU A 205 -3.37 -18.64 -0.09
N ILE A 206 -4.63 -18.95 0.23
CA ILE A 206 -5.46 -19.93 -0.51
C ILE A 206 -5.60 -19.49 -1.97
N ILE A 207 -5.91 -18.21 -2.23
CA ILE A 207 -5.99 -17.68 -3.60
C ILE A 207 -4.65 -17.84 -4.32
N ARG A 208 -3.54 -17.49 -3.68
CA ARG A 208 -2.20 -17.66 -4.28
C ARG A 208 -1.90 -19.12 -4.62
N ILE A 209 -2.16 -20.04 -3.69
CA ILE A 209 -1.95 -21.48 -3.89
C ILE A 209 -2.86 -22.00 -5.00
N LEU A 210 -4.12 -21.57 -5.03
CA LEU A 210 -5.09 -21.91 -6.08
C LEU A 210 -4.56 -21.47 -7.45
N LEU A 211 -4.15 -20.21 -7.59
CA LEU A 211 -3.61 -19.65 -8.83
C LEU A 211 -2.34 -20.37 -9.30
N ARG A 212 -1.49 -20.82 -8.36
CA ARG A 212 -0.28 -21.59 -8.66
C ARG A 212 -0.59 -23.03 -9.09
N ASN A 213 -1.60 -23.67 -8.48
CA ASN A 213 -1.95 -25.06 -8.76
C ASN A 213 -2.88 -25.22 -9.99
N MET A 214 -3.65 -24.18 -10.35
CA MET A 214 -4.59 -24.21 -11.48
C MET A 214 -3.90 -24.08 -12.85
N THR A 215 -3.08 -25.06 -13.21
CA THR A 215 -2.31 -25.05 -14.47
C THR A 215 -3.16 -24.91 -15.74
N TRP A 216 -4.37 -25.46 -15.76
CA TRP A 216 -5.24 -25.46 -16.94
C TRP A 216 -5.87 -24.10 -17.28
N LEU A 217 -6.05 -23.21 -16.28
CA LEU A 217 -6.72 -21.92 -16.46
C LEU A 217 -5.74 -20.75 -16.33
N THR A 218 -4.86 -20.77 -15.35
CA THR A 218 -4.00 -19.63 -14.99
C THR A 218 -2.58 -19.76 -15.50
N GLY A 219 -2.24 -20.89 -16.13
CA GLY A 219 -0.85 -21.23 -16.48
C GLY A 219 0.01 -21.64 -15.28
N GLY A 220 -0.59 -21.76 -14.08
CA GLY A 220 0.10 -22.16 -12.86
C GLY A 220 1.24 -21.20 -12.47
N PRO A 221 2.45 -21.68 -12.17
CA PRO A 221 3.58 -20.83 -11.81
C PRO A 221 4.01 -19.84 -12.91
N ASN A 222 3.86 -20.23 -14.18
CA ASN A 222 4.24 -19.39 -15.33
C ASN A 222 3.32 -18.17 -15.50
N GLY A 223 2.12 -18.23 -14.91
CA GLY A 223 1.13 -17.17 -15.05
C GLY A 223 0.61 -16.99 -16.48
N ILE A 224 -0.01 -15.84 -16.72
CA ILE A 224 -0.59 -15.47 -18.03
C ILE A 224 0.26 -14.35 -18.63
N SER A 225 0.96 -14.68 -19.72
CA SER A 225 1.78 -13.75 -20.51
C SER A 225 1.00 -13.19 -21.70
N ASN A 226 1.52 -12.15 -22.34
CA ASN A 226 0.96 -11.54 -23.56
C ASN A 226 -0.47 -11.01 -23.38
N ILE A 227 -0.74 -10.41 -22.22
CA ILE A 227 -2.02 -9.74 -21.99
C ILE A 227 -2.09 -8.51 -22.89
N GLU A 228 -3.24 -8.30 -23.55
CA GLU A 228 -3.41 -7.15 -24.44
C GLU A 228 -3.23 -5.85 -23.66
N LYS A 229 -2.43 -4.96 -24.25
CA LYS A 229 -2.13 -3.66 -23.66
C LYS A 229 -3.37 -2.77 -23.79
N PRO A 230 -3.60 -1.85 -22.83
CA PRO A 230 -4.70 -0.90 -22.91
C PRO A 230 -4.68 -0.06 -24.18
N THR A 231 -5.81 -0.06 -24.88
CA THR A 231 -6.07 0.80 -26.05
C THR A 231 -6.95 1.98 -25.63
N LEU A 232 -6.78 3.13 -26.30
CA LEU A 232 -7.66 4.28 -26.11
C LEU A 232 -8.89 4.09 -27.01
N PHE A 233 -9.94 3.43 -26.50
CA PHE A 233 -11.18 3.14 -27.22
C PHE A 233 -10.96 2.54 -28.63
N GLY A 234 -10.03 1.59 -28.75
CA GLY A 234 -9.67 0.94 -30.02
C GLY A 234 -8.45 1.55 -30.74
N LEU A 235 -7.91 2.67 -30.26
CA LEU A 235 -6.63 3.21 -30.74
C LEU A 235 -5.47 2.51 -30.04
N THR A 236 -4.61 1.85 -30.83
CA THR A 236 -3.43 1.16 -30.29
C THR A 236 -2.25 2.12 -30.16
N PHE A 237 -1.44 1.96 -29.11
CA PHE A 237 -0.21 2.73 -28.91
C PHE A 237 1.02 2.03 -29.51
N GLU A 238 0.81 1.04 -30.38
CA GLU A 238 1.88 0.31 -31.06
C GLU A 238 2.30 1.03 -32.33
N ARG A 239 3.52 0.76 -32.80
CA ARG A 239 4.08 1.41 -34.00
C ARG A 239 3.37 1.00 -35.29
N ARG A 240 2.76 -0.18 -35.30
CA ARG A 240 1.97 -0.73 -36.40
C ARG A 240 0.67 -1.24 -35.80
N ALA A 241 -0.47 -0.81 -36.33
CA ALA A 241 -1.74 -1.36 -35.89
C ALA A 241 -1.88 -2.82 -36.37
N PRO A 242 -2.43 -3.71 -35.54
CA PRO A 242 -3.03 -4.96 -36.00
C PRO A 242 -4.16 -4.68 -37.00
N GLU A 243 -4.42 -5.62 -37.92
CA GLU A 243 -5.43 -5.46 -38.98
C GLU A 243 -6.79 -5.01 -38.40
N GLY A 244 -7.29 -3.85 -38.85
CA GLY A 244 -8.61 -3.31 -38.46
C GLY A 244 -8.62 -2.24 -37.37
N MET A 245 -7.49 -1.93 -36.71
CA MET A 245 -7.39 -0.82 -35.75
C MET A 245 -6.55 0.34 -36.31
N GLN A 246 -6.78 1.56 -35.83
CA GLN A 246 -5.91 2.71 -36.12
C GLN A 246 -4.93 2.94 -34.96
N THR A 247 -3.70 3.36 -35.25
CA THR A 247 -2.77 3.74 -34.18
C THR A 247 -3.09 5.13 -33.65
N PHE A 248 -2.80 5.37 -32.37
CA PHE A 248 -2.94 6.67 -31.73
C PHE A 248 -2.18 7.76 -32.48
N HIS A 249 -0.96 7.45 -32.94
CA HIS A 249 -0.09 8.40 -33.63
C HIS A 249 -0.60 8.77 -35.02
N GLU A 250 -1.17 7.82 -35.76
CA GLU A 250 -1.79 8.08 -37.06
C GLU A 250 -3.08 8.89 -36.92
N PHE A 251 -3.93 8.58 -35.94
CA PHE A 251 -5.19 9.29 -35.72
C PHE A 251 -4.98 10.78 -35.37
N PHE A 252 -3.99 11.08 -34.51
CA PHE A 252 -3.68 12.46 -34.11
C PHE A 252 -2.67 13.16 -35.03
N GLY A 253 -2.08 12.47 -36.01
CA GLY A 253 -1.06 13.02 -36.90
C GLY A 253 0.25 13.40 -36.19
N ILE A 254 0.58 12.72 -35.08
CA ILE A 254 1.75 13.03 -34.23
C ILE A 254 2.82 11.96 -34.45
N ALA A 255 4.10 12.34 -34.39
CA ALA A 255 5.22 11.39 -34.48
C ALA A 255 5.14 10.30 -33.39
N TYR A 256 5.45 9.05 -33.77
CA TYR A 256 5.47 7.92 -32.83
C TYR A 256 6.50 8.12 -31.71
N ASN A 257 6.02 8.11 -30.45
CA ASN A 257 6.89 8.08 -29.28
C ASN A 257 6.38 7.05 -28.26
N SER A 258 7.26 6.14 -27.83
CA SER A 258 6.95 5.12 -26.83
C SER A 258 6.53 5.69 -25.46
N ASN A 259 6.88 6.95 -25.16
CA ASN A 259 6.52 7.61 -23.92
C ASN A 259 5.00 7.86 -23.80
N TYR A 260 4.30 8.07 -24.92
CA TYR A 260 2.86 8.34 -24.90
C TYR A 260 2.05 7.20 -24.26
N LYS A 261 2.47 5.94 -24.42
CA LYS A 261 1.84 4.80 -23.74
C LYS A 261 1.95 4.91 -22.23
N VAL A 262 3.14 5.23 -21.71
CA VAL A 262 3.39 5.30 -20.27
C VAL A 262 2.65 6.49 -19.65
N VAL A 263 2.63 7.62 -20.35
CA VAL A 263 1.83 8.80 -19.97
C VAL A 263 0.33 8.48 -19.97
N PHE A 264 -0.17 7.78 -20.99
CA PHE A 264 -1.57 7.35 -21.05
C PHE A 264 -1.95 6.46 -19.85
N LEU A 265 -1.14 5.43 -19.55
CA LEU A 265 -1.38 4.58 -18.39
C LEU A 265 -1.37 5.39 -17.09
N TYR A 266 -0.40 6.30 -16.92
CA TYR A 266 -0.36 7.19 -15.76
C TYR A 266 -1.65 8.03 -15.63
N LEU A 267 -2.13 8.62 -16.72
CA LEU A 267 -3.36 9.42 -16.72
C LEU A 267 -4.61 8.58 -16.38
N VAL A 268 -4.69 7.35 -16.88
CA VAL A 268 -5.77 6.41 -16.52
C VAL A 268 -5.69 6.04 -15.04
N ALA A 269 -4.51 5.75 -14.51
CA ALA A 269 -4.32 5.46 -13.09
C ALA A 269 -4.71 6.67 -12.22
N LEU A 270 -4.32 7.88 -12.63
CA LEU A 270 -4.67 9.12 -11.94
C LEU A 270 -6.18 9.34 -11.95
N LEU A 271 -6.83 9.14 -13.11
CA LEU A 271 -8.29 9.22 -13.25
C LEU A 271 -9.00 8.22 -12.32
N LEU A 272 -8.51 6.99 -12.23
CA LEU A 272 -9.07 5.98 -11.33
C LEU A 272 -8.92 6.35 -9.86
N VAL A 273 -7.75 6.86 -9.45
CA VAL A 273 -7.54 7.36 -8.08
C VAL A 273 -8.49 8.52 -7.77
N LEU A 274 -8.66 9.48 -8.69
CA LEU A 274 -9.58 10.60 -8.52
C LEU A 274 -11.04 10.13 -8.44
N LEU A 275 -11.43 9.17 -9.26
CA LEU A 275 -12.76 8.55 -9.22
C LEU A 275 -12.99 7.86 -7.88
N VAL A 276 -12.04 7.04 -7.40
CA VAL A 276 -12.15 6.36 -6.11
C VAL A 276 -12.20 7.36 -4.96
N LEU A 277 -11.38 8.40 -4.96
CA LEU A 277 -11.48 9.48 -3.97
C LEU A 277 -12.84 10.16 -4.00
N PHE A 278 -13.40 10.44 -5.18
CA PHE A 278 -14.74 11.00 -5.32
C PHE A 278 -15.80 10.07 -4.71
N VAL A 279 -15.75 8.77 -5.04
CA VAL A 279 -16.67 7.75 -4.53
C VAL A 279 -16.55 7.62 -3.01
N ILE A 280 -15.34 7.47 -2.45
CA ILE A 280 -15.13 7.36 -1.00
C ILE A 280 -15.64 8.62 -0.29
N ASN A 281 -15.35 9.82 -0.81
CA ASN A 281 -15.84 11.07 -0.23
C ASN A 281 -17.37 11.19 -0.27
N ARG A 282 -18.02 10.60 -1.29
CA ARG A 282 -19.48 10.51 -1.35
C ARG A 282 -20.01 9.49 -0.33
N LEU A 283 -19.38 8.31 -0.22
CA LEU A 283 -19.77 7.25 0.71
C LEU A 283 -19.64 7.67 2.18
N LEU A 284 -18.59 8.43 2.53
CA LEU A 284 -18.39 8.98 3.88
C LEU A 284 -19.49 9.96 4.29
N ARG A 285 -20.10 10.66 3.33
CA ARG A 285 -21.23 11.56 3.60
C ARG A 285 -22.58 10.84 3.69
N MET A 286 -22.64 9.62 3.17
CA MET A 286 -23.83 8.77 3.21
C MET A 286 -23.96 8.03 4.56
N PRO A 287 -25.15 7.50 4.91
CA PRO A 287 -25.34 6.71 6.13
C PRO A 287 -24.40 5.51 6.24
N LEU A 288 -24.02 4.91 5.11
CA LEU A 288 -23.10 3.78 5.03
C LEU A 288 -21.74 4.11 5.67
N GLY A 289 -21.15 5.27 5.31
CA GLY A 289 -19.86 5.69 5.86
C GLY A 289 -19.92 5.97 7.36
N ARG A 290 -21.00 6.61 7.83
CA ARG A 290 -21.22 6.84 9.26
C ARG A 290 -21.40 5.53 10.04
N ALA A 291 -22.03 4.53 9.42
CA ALA A 291 -22.20 3.21 10.01
C ALA A 291 -20.87 2.46 10.14
N TRP A 292 -19.94 2.61 9.20
CA TRP A 292 -18.58 2.07 9.34
C TRP A 292 -17.83 2.69 10.50
N GLU A 293 -17.86 4.03 10.60
CA GLU A 293 -17.22 4.75 11.70
C GLU A 293 -17.80 4.34 13.05
N ALA A 294 -19.14 4.23 13.16
CA ALA A 294 -19.78 3.78 14.38
C ALA A 294 -19.40 2.33 14.76
N LEU A 295 -19.35 1.43 13.76
CA LEU A 295 -18.96 0.03 13.96
C LEU A 295 -17.54 -0.10 14.50
N ARG A 296 -16.61 0.74 14.02
CA ARG A 296 -15.22 0.76 14.45
C ARG A 296 -15.06 1.15 15.92
N GLU A 297 -15.90 2.05 16.43
CA GLU A 297 -15.83 2.49 17.83
C GLU A 297 -16.43 1.45 18.78
N ASP A 298 -17.65 0.99 18.51
CA ASP A 298 -18.31 -0.05 19.31
C ASP A 298 -19.39 -0.81 18.53
N GLU A 299 -19.10 -2.08 18.23
CA GLU A 299 -20.03 -2.99 17.57
C GLU A 299 -21.28 -3.30 18.43
N ILE A 300 -21.13 -3.38 19.75
CA ILE A 300 -22.23 -3.68 20.68
C ILE A 300 -23.19 -2.50 20.76
N ALA A 301 -22.66 -1.27 20.87
CA ALA A 301 -23.48 -0.06 20.83
C ALA A 301 -24.25 0.09 19.50
N CYS A 302 -23.60 -0.20 18.37
CA CYS A 302 -24.26 -0.19 17.07
C CYS A 302 -25.44 -1.18 17.00
N ARG A 303 -25.26 -2.40 17.54
CA ARG A 303 -26.34 -3.40 17.61
C ARG A 303 -27.50 -2.93 18.49
N ALA A 304 -27.23 -2.27 19.62
CA ALA A 304 -28.25 -1.72 20.50
C ALA A 304 -29.09 -0.61 19.82
N LEU A 305 -28.49 0.13 18.89
CA LEU A 305 -29.17 1.13 18.04
C LEU A 305 -29.91 0.53 16.83
N GLY A 306 -29.96 -0.80 16.70
CA GLY A 306 -30.65 -1.50 15.62
C GLY A 306 -29.85 -1.60 14.31
N LEU A 307 -28.57 -1.23 14.29
CA LEU A 307 -27.71 -1.40 13.13
C LEU A 307 -27.30 -2.87 12.98
N ASN A 308 -27.41 -3.41 11.78
CA ASN A 308 -26.96 -4.77 11.48
C ASN A 308 -25.45 -4.76 11.16
N PRO A 309 -24.56 -5.19 12.08
CA PRO A 309 -23.10 -5.15 11.87
C PRO A 309 -22.67 -6.06 10.72
N THR A 310 -23.46 -7.09 10.43
CA THR A 310 -23.24 -8.08 9.38
C THR A 310 -23.21 -7.42 8.01
N LEU A 311 -24.24 -6.60 7.72
CA LEU A 311 -24.33 -5.83 6.47
C LEU A 311 -23.26 -4.74 6.40
N ILE A 312 -22.97 -4.09 7.53
CA ILE A 312 -21.97 -3.01 7.59
C ILE A 312 -20.56 -3.58 7.30
N LYS A 313 -20.16 -4.67 7.95
CA LYS A 313 -18.87 -5.35 7.69
C LYS A 313 -18.77 -5.85 6.25
N LEU A 314 -19.82 -6.50 5.76
CA LEU A 314 -19.83 -7.05 4.41
C LEU A 314 -19.78 -5.96 3.33
N SER A 315 -20.45 -4.81 3.54
CA SER A 315 -20.34 -3.67 2.63
C SER A 315 -18.92 -3.08 2.59
N ALA A 316 -18.24 -3.00 3.75
CA ALA A 316 -16.86 -2.54 3.83
C ALA A 316 -15.90 -3.46 3.06
N PHE A 317 -16.00 -4.78 3.30
CA PHE A 317 -15.19 -5.79 2.60
C PHE A 317 -15.46 -5.80 1.09
N THR A 318 -16.73 -5.75 0.67
CA THR A 318 -17.11 -5.79 -0.75
C THR A 318 -16.57 -4.57 -1.50
N LEU A 319 -16.69 -3.37 -0.94
CA LEU A 319 -16.19 -2.14 -1.57
C LEU A 319 -14.67 -2.05 -1.53
N GLY A 320 -14.04 -2.46 -0.42
CA GLY A 320 -12.58 -2.55 -0.32
C GLY A 320 -11.99 -3.52 -1.34
N ALA A 321 -12.60 -4.70 -1.50
CA ALA A 321 -12.21 -5.71 -2.49
C ALA A 321 -12.43 -5.23 -3.93
N CYS A 322 -13.52 -4.49 -4.19
CA CYS A 322 -13.78 -3.88 -5.51
C CYS A 322 -12.63 -2.96 -5.94
N PHE A 323 -12.19 -2.07 -5.03
CA PHE A 323 -11.05 -1.18 -5.30
C PHE A 323 -9.72 -1.93 -5.45
N ALA A 324 -9.52 -3.02 -4.70
CA ALA A 324 -8.38 -3.93 -4.93
C ALA A 324 -8.42 -4.55 -6.34
N GLY A 325 -9.62 -4.90 -6.81
CA GLY A 325 -9.84 -5.46 -8.14
C GLY A 325 -9.50 -4.50 -9.27
N PHE A 326 -9.86 -3.22 -9.12
CA PHE A 326 -9.45 -2.17 -10.07
C PHE A 326 -7.93 -1.97 -10.08
N ALA A 327 -7.28 -1.99 -8.92
CA ALA A 327 -5.82 -1.94 -8.85
C ALA A 327 -5.16 -3.16 -9.51
N GLY A 328 -5.71 -4.36 -9.29
CA GLY A 328 -5.23 -5.62 -9.85
C GLY A 328 -5.30 -5.67 -11.36
N SER A 329 -6.46 -5.34 -11.91
CA SER A 329 -6.65 -5.27 -13.36
C SER A 329 -5.74 -4.23 -14.01
N PHE A 330 -5.58 -3.06 -13.38
CA PHE A 330 -4.67 -2.04 -13.88
C PHE A 330 -3.19 -2.46 -13.80
N PHE A 331 -2.78 -3.15 -12.73
CA PHE A 331 -1.44 -3.73 -12.61
C PHE A 331 -1.17 -4.76 -13.72
N ALA A 332 -2.11 -5.68 -13.94
CA ALA A 332 -2.02 -6.68 -15.01
C ALA A 332 -1.89 -6.02 -16.40
N ALA A 333 -2.69 -4.98 -16.64
CA ALA A 333 -2.69 -4.21 -17.88
C ALA A 333 -1.38 -3.44 -18.12
N ARG A 334 -0.73 -2.97 -17.05
CA ARG A 334 0.57 -2.30 -17.11
C ARG A 334 1.71 -3.30 -17.36
N GLN A 335 1.76 -4.38 -16.58
CA GLN A 335 2.87 -5.34 -16.58
C GLN A 335 2.83 -6.23 -17.83
N GLY A 336 1.64 -6.53 -18.37
CA GLY A 336 1.45 -7.43 -19.51
C GLY A 336 1.68 -8.92 -19.19
N LEU A 337 1.97 -9.21 -17.93
CA LEU A 337 2.22 -10.52 -17.36
C LEU A 337 1.67 -10.54 -15.93
N VAL A 338 0.96 -11.59 -15.56
CA VAL A 338 0.47 -11.80 -14.20
C VAL A 338 0.92 -13.17 -13.71
N THR A 339 1.72 -13.19 -12.64
CA THR A 339 2.20 -14.41 -11.99
C THR A 339 1.73 -14.49 -10.53
N PRO A 340 1.54 -15.69 -9.95
CA PRO A 340 1.08 -15.82 -8.56
C PRO A 340 2.07 -15.24 -7.55
N GLU A 341 3.35 -15.19 -7.91
CA GLU A 341 4.45 -14.67 -7.10
C GLU A 341 4.39 -13.15 -6.92
N SER A 342 3.62 -12.44 -7.75
CA SER A 342 3.38 -11.01 -7.57
C SER A 342 2.41 -10.71 -6.41
N PHE A 343 1.71 -11.73 -5.89
CA PHE A 343 0.65 -11.58 -4.89
C PHE A 343 1.00 -12.28 -3.57
N THR A 344 2.10 -11.86 -2.95
CA THR A 344 2.56 -12.44 -1.68
C THR A 344 2.00 -11.74 -0.45
N PHE A 345 2.10 -12.39 0.71
CA PHE A 345 1.81 -11.77 2.00
C PHE A 345 2.62 -10.48 2.24
N ILE A 346 3.87 -10.41 1.77
CA ILE A 346 4.72 -9.23 1.94
C ILE A 346 4.09 -8.02 1.23
N GLU A 347 3.51 -8.21 0.04
CA GLU A 347 2.80 -7.14 -0.66
C GLU A 347 1.57 -6.67 0.13
N SER A 348 0.81 -7.60 0.70
CA SER A 348 -0.30 -7.26 1.61
C SER A 348 0.16 -6.44 2.81
N ALA A 349 1.29 -6.81 3.41
CA ALA A 349 1.88 -6.10 4.53
C ALA A 349 2.36 -4.70 4.14
N ILE A 350 2.88 -4.50 2.92
CA ILE A 350 3.24 -3.17 2.40
C ILE A 350 1.98 -2.30 2.24
N ILE A 351 0.90 -2.84 1.70
CA ILE A 351 -0.37 -2.10 1.54
C ILE A 351 -0.93 -1.73 2.92
N LEU A 352 -0.91 -2.64 3.89
CA LEU A 352 -1.31 -2.34 5.27
C LEU A 352 -0.40 -1.28 5.90
N ALA A 353 0.91 -1.38 5.70
CA ALA A 353 1.87 -0.41 6.20
C ALA A 353 1.60 0.99 5.64
N ILE A 354 1.22 1.12 4.36
CA ILE A 354 0.79 2.39 3.76
C ILE A 354 -0.43 2.97 4.50
N VAL A 355 -1.41 2.14 4.84
CA VAL A 355 -2.62 2.59 5.57
C VAL A 355 -2.29 3.01 7.01
N VAL A 356 -1.51 2.21 7.72
CA VAL A 356 -1.10 2.48 9.10
C VAL A 356 -0.20 3.73 9.17
N LEU A 357 0.79 3.82 8.28
CA LEU A 357 1.71 4.96 8.20
C LEU A 357 1.01 6.23 7.72
N GLY A 358 0.04 6.12 6.82
CA GLY A 358 -0.79 7.26 6.41
C GLY A 358 -1.63 7.81 7.56
N GLY A 359 -2.11 6.91 8.42
CA GLY A 359 -3.03 7.18 9.51
C GLY A 359 -4.40 6.62 9.20
N MET A 360 -4.86 5.67 10.01
CA MET A 360 -6.12 4.96 9.82
C MET A 360 -7.32 5.93 9.69
N GLY A 361 -7.99 5.90 8.55
CA GLY A 361 -9.14 6.76 8.22
C GLY A 361 -8.79 8.00 7.40
N SER A 362 -7.51 8.33 7.22
CA SER A 362 -7.09 9.54 6.47
C SER A 362 -6.73 9.25 5.02
N GLN A 363 -7.53 9.74 4.08
CA GLN A 363 -7.26 9.59 2.64
C GLN A 363 -5.96 10.27 2.20
N LEU A 364 -5.71 11.52 2.64
CA LEU A 364 -4.50 12.26 2.29
C LEU A 364 -3.25 11.64 2.91
N GLY A 365 -3.38 11.11 4.13
CA GLY A 365 -2.32 10.37 4.81
C GLY A 365 -1.90 9.14 4.01
N VAL A 366 -2.86 8.34 3.55
CA VAL A 366 -2.62 7.15 2.70
C VAL A 366 -1.90 7.52 1.40
N ILE A 367 -2.29 8.62 0.74
CA ILE A 367 -1.64 9.08 -0.50
C ILE A 367 -0.17 9.43 -0.24
N LEU A 368 0.12 10.22 0.79
CA LEU A 368 1.49 10.59 1.15
C LEU A 368 2.31 9.37 1.57
N ALA A 369 1.71 8.46 2.34
CA ALA A 369 2.35 7.21 2.74
C ALA A 369 2.72 6.35 1.53
N ALA A 370 1.82 6.17 0.56
CA ALA A 370 2.11 5.42 -0.65
C ALA A 370 3.26 6.04 -1.44
N VAL A 371 3.30 7.38 -1.57
CA VAL A 371 4.43 8.09 -2.21
C VAL A 371 5.73 7.77 -1.48
N VAL A 372 5.78 7.91 -0.16
CA VAL A 372 7.01 7.67 0.62
C VAL A 372 7.43 6.20 0.56
N MET A 373 6.48 5.28 0.75
CA MET A 373 6.73 3.84 0.87
C MET A 373 7.19 3.20 -0.44
N ILE A 374 6.79 3.77 -1.57
CA ILE A 374 7.21 3.29 -2.89
C ILE A 374 8.43 4.05 -3.41
N LEU A 375 8.49 5.37 -3.22
CA LEU A 375 9.59 6.18 -3.75
C LEU A 375 10.89 5.94 -2.96
N LEU A 376 10.82 5.78 -1.64
CA LEU A 376 12.03 5.65 -0.84
C LEU A 376 12.84 4.38 -1.18
N PRO A 377 12.23 3.17 -1.28
CA PRO A 377 12.97 1.99 -1.72
C PRO A 377 13.52 2.10 -3.14
N GLU A 378 12.85 2.84 -4.03
CA GLU A 378 13.31 3.05 -5.41
C GLU A 378 14.51 3.99 -5.47
N LEU A 379 14.53 5.05 -4.65
CA LEU A 379 15.71 5.93 -4.52
C LEU A 379 16.90 5.18 -3.90
N MET A 380 16.62 4.22 -3.02
CA MET A 380 17.63 3.39 -2.34
C MET A 380 17.90 2.08 -3.08
N ARG A 381 17.57 1.99 -4.38
CA ARG A 381 17.73 0.75 -5.17
C ARG A 381 19.18 0.26 -5.23
N GLU A 382 20.15 1.16 -5.09
CA GLU A 382 21.57 0.82 -4.99
C GLU A 382 21.92 0.01 -3.72
N PHE A 383 21.07 0.07 -2.69
CA PHE A 383 21.16 -0.68 -1.43
C PHE A 383 20.12 -1.81 -1.38
N SER A 384 19.96 -2.56 -2.48
CA SER A 384 18.89 -3.56 -2.66
C SER A 384 18.81 -4.60 -1.53
N GLU A 385 19.95 -5.02 -0.98
CA GLU A 385 20.03 -5.97 0.14
C GLU A 385 19.44 -5.41 1.45
N TYR A 386 19.56 -4.10 1.68
CA TYR A 386 19.10 -3.45 2.92
C TYR A 386 17.68 -2.91 2.83
N ARG A 387 17.00 -3.06 1.67
CA ARG A 387 15.67 -2.49 1.41
C ARG A 387 14.63 -2.86 2.46
N MET A 388 14.55 -4.14 2.84
CA MET A 388 13.59 -4.62 3.86
C MET A 388 13.95 -4.13 5.26
N LEU A 389 15.23 -4.00 5.56
CA LEU A 389 15.69 -3.49 6.86
C LEU A 389 15.39 -1.99 7.00
N MET A 390 15.61 -1.21 5.94
CA MET A 390 15.26 0.21 5.90
C MET A 390 13.74 0.43 5.98
N PHE A 391 12.96 -0.40 5.28
CA PHE A 391 11.49 -0.39 5.39
C PHE A 391 11.04 -0.62 6.85
N GLY A 392 11.57 -1.66 7.50
CA GLY A 392 11.25 -1.94 8.90
C GLY A 392 11.70 -0.82 9.84
N ALA A 393 12.88 -0.26 9.62
CA ALA A 393 13.39 0.88 10.40
C ALA A 393 12.50 2.12 10.24
N LEU A 394 12.06 2.44 9.03
CA LEU A 394 11.14 3.56 8.77
C LEU A 394 9.81 3.37 9.50
N MET A 395 9.24 2.16 9.47
CA MET A 395 8.02 1.84 10.21
C MET A 395 8.19 2.03 11.72
N VAL A 396 9.29 1.52 12.30
CA VAL A 396 9.57 1.66 13.73
C VAL A 396 9.79 3.12 14.11
N LEU A 397 10.62 3.87 13.36
CA LEU A 397 10.86 5.29 13.61
C LEU A 397 9.56 6.10 13.56
N MET A 398 8.70 5.80 12.59
CA MET A 398 7.42 6.45 12.43
C MET A 398 6.47 6.12 13.59
N MET A 399 6.41 4.86 14.06
CA MET A 399 5.63 4.49 15.24
C MET A 399 6.13 5.20 16.52
N ILE A 400 7.43 5.48 16.63
CA ILE A 400 8.00 6.20 17.77
C ILE A 400 7.66 7.70 17.72
N TRP A 401 7.74 8.33 16.54
CA TRP A 401 7.56 9.78 16.41
C TRP A 401 6.11 10.23 16.16
N ARG A 402 5.31 9.42 15.46
CA ARG A 402 3.95 9.73 15.02
C ARG A 402 3.05 8.47 15.06
N PRO A 403 2.66 7.98 16.24
CA PRO A 403 1.90 6.73 16.38
C PRO A 403 0.51 6.74 15.72
N GLN A 404 -0.02 7.91 15.35
CA GLN A 404 -1.34 8.06 14.73
C GLN A 404 -1.33 8.10 13.20
N GLY A 405 -0.17 8.06 12.55
CA GLY A 405 -0.06 8.33 11.11
C GLY A 405 0.69 9.62 10.77
N LEU A 406 1.04 9.78 9.50
CA LEU A 406 1.55 11.04 8.93
C LEU A 406 0.52 12.17 9.06
N LEU A 407 -0.75 11.88 8.71
CA LEU A 407 -1.86 12.82 8.77
C LEU A 407 -3.08 12.13 9.39
N PRO A 408 -3.25 12.13 10.72
CA PRO A 408 -4.39 11.49 11.34
C PRO A 408 -5.71 12.16 10.93
N MET A 409 -6.79 11.38 10.88
CA MET A 409 -8.12 11.88 10.56
C MET A 409 -8.61 12.82 11.67
N GLN A 410 -8.87 14.08 11.34
CA GLN A 410 -9.47 15.05 12.25
C GLN A 410 -10.98 14.98 12.12
N ARG A 411 -11.67 14.66 13.22
CA ARG A 411 -13.14 14.63 13.27
C ARG A 411 -13.66 16.07 13.18
N PRO A 412 -14.63 16.40 12.31
CA PRO A 412 -15.38 17.63 12.43
C PRO A 412 -16.19 17.56 13.73
N HIS A 413 -15.79 18.31 14.75
CA HIS A 413 -16.61 18.46 15.94
C HIS A 413 -17.84 19.27 15.53
N LEU A 414 -18.99 18.61 15.44
CA LEU A 414 -20.28 19.28 15.35
C LEU A 414 -20.54 19.90 16.71
N GLU A 415 -20.06 21.13 16.89
CA GLU A 415 -20.51 21.97 17.99
C GLU A 415 -21.99 22.26 17.75
N LEU A 416 -22.84 21.64 18.57
CA LEU A 416 -24.24 22.01 18.64
C LEU A 416 -24.28 23.48 19.06
N ARG A 417 -24.70 24.35 18.15
CA ARG A 417 -24.95 25.75 18.45
C ARG A 417 -26.04 25.76 19.54
N LYS A 418 -25.64 26.12 20.76
CA LYS A 418 -26.52 26.22 21.93
C LYS A 418 -27.66 27.21 21.68
#